data_AF-A0A6L6E1G7-F1
#
_entry.id   AF-A0A6L6E1G7-F1
#
_cell.length_a   1.000
_cell.length_b   1.000
_cell.length_c   1.000
_cell.angle_alpha   90.00
_cell.angle_beta   90.00
_cell.angle_gamma   90.00
#
_symmetry.space_group_name_H-M   'P 1'
#
loop_
_entity.id
_entity.type
_entity.pdbx_description
1 polymer ?
#
loop_
_entity_poly.entity_id
_entity_poly.type
_entity_poly.pdbx_seq_one_letter_code
_entity_poly.pdbx_strand_id
1 'polypeptide(L)'
;TLLGQSDEVVQMLTARMNEHSVQQRFEEAAFVRDRIDAIHTAIQRHLQAESLRSHTDLHIEAHGVRYLIENGVLVGTQIDGENIDSSTVAIPELKFDMREIIKMPIDESPTETLDEVMCLARLVESLQPTEQ
;
A
#
# COMPACT_ATOMS: atom_id res chain seq x y z
N THR A 1 16.23 -12.20 4.67
CA THR A 1 14.95 -11.49 4.49
C THR A 1 15.01 -10.69 3.20
N LEU A 2 13.85 -10.44 2.56
CA LEU A 2 13.76 -9.70 1.29
C LEU A 2 14.35 -8.28 1.39
N LEU A 3 14.18 -7.63 2.55
CA LEU A 3 14.76 -6.33 2.90
C LEU A 3 16.30 -6.33 2.84
N GLY A 4 16.96 -7.32 3.45
CA GLY A 4 18.42 -7.40 3.44
C GLY A 4 19.03 -7.61 2.04
N GLN A 5 18.31 -8.30 1.15
CA GLN A 5 18.72 -8.44 -0.25
C GLN A 5 18.50 -7.15 -1.06
N SER A 6 17.50 -6.37 -0.67
CA SER A 6 17.17 -5.11 -1.35
C SER A 6 18.22 -4.03 -1.05
N ASP A 7 18.70 -3.94 0.20
CA ASP A 7 19.77 -3.01 0.59
C ASP A 7 21.09 -3.28 -0.14
N GLU A 8 21.45 -4.56 -0.30
CA GLU A 8 22.64 -4.97 -1.06
C GLU A 8 22.53 -4.56 -2.53
N VAL A 9 21.37 -4.78 -3.15
CA VAL A 9 21.11 -4.38 -4.54
C VAL A 9 21.18 -2.86 -4.71
N VAL A 10 20.62 -2.09 -3.77
CA VAL A 10 20.71 -0.62 -3.77
C VAL A 10 22.17 -0.18 -3.72
N GLN A 11 22.97 -0.73 -2.79
CA GLN A 11 24.39 -0.39 -2.68
C GLN A 11 25.18 -0.69 -3.96
N MET A 12 24.93 -1.85 -4.60
CA MET A 12 25.56 -2.19 -5.88
C MET A 12 25.17 -1.21 -7.00
N LEU A 13 23.90 -0.82 -7.07
CA LEU A 13 23.44 0.15 -8.05
C LEU A 13 24.02 1.55 -7.78
N THR A 14 24.11 1.97 -6.52
CA THR A 14 24.77 3.23 -6.14
C THR A 14 26.23 3.24 -6.56
N ALA A 15 26.97 2.16 -6.33
CA ALA A 15 28.36 2.04 -6.79
C ALA A 15 28.47 2.17 -8.32
N ARG A 16 27.57 1.49 -9.06
CA ARG A 16 27.51 1.56 -10.52
C ARG A 16 27.15 2.96 -11.04
N MET A 17 26.21 3.65 -10.40
CA MET A 17 25.84 5.03 -10.71
C MET A 17 27.05 5.96 -10.55
N ASN A 18 27.79 5.81 -9.45
CA ASN A 18 28.98 6.61 -9.18
C ASN A 18 30.08 6.36 -10.21
N GLU A 19 30.27 5.11 -10.64
CA GLU A 19 31.21 4.78 -11.71
C GLU A 19 30.85 5.47 -13.03
N HIS A 20 29.56 5.43 -13.43
CA HIS A 20 29.08 6.15 -14.62
C HIS A 20 29.29 7.66 -14.49
N SER A 21 29.01 8.23 -13.32
CA SER A 21 29.18 9.66 -13.03
C SER A 21 30.64 10.12 -13.16
N VAL A 22 31.60 9.37 -12.58
CA VAL A 22 33.04 9.67 -12.67
C VAL A 22 33.53 9.63 -14.12
N GLN A 23 32.95 8.75 -14.94
CA GLN A 23 33.27 8.62 -16.36
C GLN A 23 32.51 9.63 -17.25
N GLN A 24 31.82 10.61 -16.67
CA GLN A 24 30.99 11.61 -17.37
C GLN A 24 29.86 11.00 -18.22
N ARG A 25 29.46 9.77 -17.89
CA ARG A 25 28.35 9.03 -18.50
C ARG A 25 27.06 9.32 -17.73
N PHE A 26 26.63 10.58 -17.82
CA PHE A 26 25.54 11.10 -16.97
C PHE A 26 24.18 10.50 -17.31
N GLU A 27 23.94 10.13 -18.56
CA GLU A 27 22.68 9.48 -18.98
C GLU A 27 22.57 8.09 -18.33
N GLU A 28 23.64 7.31 -18.36
CA GLU A 28 23.70 6.00 -17.72
C GLU A 28 23.63 6.12 -16.20
N ALA A 29 24.25 7.15 -15.61
CA ALA A 29 24.10 7.43 -14.19
C ALA A 29 22.65 7.78 -13.81
N ALA A 30 21.97 8.61 -14.62
CA ALA A 30 20.56 8.95 -14.43
C ALA A 30 19.66 7.72 -14.52
N PHE A 31 19.86 6.86 -15.52
CA PHE A 31 19.13 5.60 -15.65
C PHE A 31 19.28 4.70 -14.41
N VAL A 32 20.50 4.60 -13.86
CA VAL A 32 20.73 3.81 -12.65
C VAL A 32 20.07 4.44 -11.43
N ARG A 33 20.12 5.77 -11.28
CA ARG A 33 19.41 6.51 -10.21
C ARG A 33 17.91 6.24 -10.25
N ASP A 34 17.28 6.38 -11.41
CA ASP A 34 15.83 6.18 -11.55
C ASP A 34 15.43 4.75 -11.12
N ARG A 35 16.32 3.78 -11.34
CA ARG A 35 16.12 2.39 -10.89
C ARG A 35 16.30 2.21 -9.39
N ILE A 36 17.23 2.93 -8.77
CA ILE A 36 17.36 2.99 -7.30
C ILE A 36 16.09 3.59 -6.69
N ASP A 37 15.58 4.67 -7.25
CA ASP A 37 14.36 5.34 -6.75
C ASP A 37 13.12 4.43 -6.87
N ALA A 38 13.01 3.66 -7.96
CA ALA A 38 11.96 2.66 -8.11
C ALA A 38 12.05 1.55 -7.03
N ILE A 39 13.26 1.08 -6.72
CA ILE A 39 13.48 0.08 -5.66
C ILE A 39 13.14 0.66 -4.29
N HIS A 40 13.60 1.86 -3.96
CA HIS A 40 13.25 2.53 -2.71
C HIS A 40 11.74 2.69 -2.55
N THR A 41 11.06 3.11 -3.62
CA THR A 41 9.60 3.20 -3.63
C THR A 41 8.99 1.84 -3.33
N ALA A 42 9.42 0.77 -3.99
CA ALA A 42 8.90 -0.57 -3.75
C ALA A 42 9.13 -1.06 -2.30
N ILE A 43 10.31 -0.78 -1.72
CA ILE A 43 10.63 -1.11 -0.33
C ILE A 43 9.71 -0.34 0.64
N GLN A 44 9.55 0.97 0.44
CA GLN A 44 8.66 1.79 1.26
C GLN A 44 7.23 1.25 1.24
N ARG A 45 6.72 0.92 0.05
CA ARG A 45 5.39 0.30 -0.12
C ARG A 45 5.26 -1.02 0.63
N HIS A 46 6.29 -1.86 0.55
CA HIS A 46 6.32 -3.13 1.26
C HIS A 46 6.25 -2.92 2.78
N LEU A 47 7.06 -2.01 3.32
CA LEU A 47 7.08 -1.68 4.75
C LEU A 47 5.76 -1.08 5.23
N GLN A 48 5.13 -0.20 4.44
CA GLN A 48 3.81 0.33 4.74
C GLN A 48 2.75 -0.77 4.82
N ALA A 49 2.74 -1.67 3.83
CA ALA A 49 1.81 -2.80 3.82
C ALA A 49 2.07 -3.77 4.99
N GLU A 50 3.33 -4.00 5.34
CA GLU A 50 3.71 -4.81 6.49
C GLU A 50 3.28 -4.17 7.82
N SER A 51 3.46 -2.85 7.94
CA SER A 51 2.95 -2.07 9.07
C SER A 51 1.44 -2.25 9.22
N LEU A 52 0.65 -2.03 8.17
CA LEU A 52 -0.80 -2.25 8.19
C LEU A 52 -1.17 -3.68 8.58
N ARG A 53 -0.47 -4.69 8.03
CA ARG A 53 -0.72 -6.11 8.36
C ARG A 53 -0.38 -6.47 9.79
N SER A 54 0.61 -5.80 10.40
CA SER A 54 1.04 -6.09 11.77
C SER A 54 0.08 -5.57 12.85
N HIS A 55 -0.82 -4.65 12.50
CA HIS A 55 -1.83 -4.13 13.42
C HIS A 55 -3.06 -5.03 13.39
N THR A 56 -3.35 -5.69 14.51
CA THR A 56 -4.56 -6.50 14.67
C THR A 56 -5.80 -5.67 14.93
N ASP A 57 -5.65 -4.41 15.35
CA ASP A 57 -6.76 -3.52 15.70
C ASP A 57 -6.34 -2.05 15.47
N LEU A 58 -6.41 -1.60 14.21
CA LEU A 58 -6.07 -0.24 13.80
C LEU A 58 -7.34 0.59 13.59
N HIS A 59 -7.42 1.72 14.27
CA HIS A 59 -8.52 2.68 14.16
C HIS A 59 -8.01 3.95 13.49
N ILE A 60 -8.68 4.37 12.42
CA ILE A 60 -8.36 5.61 11.72
C ILE A 60 -9.58 6.52 11.77
N GLU A 61 -9.42 7.72 12.29
CA GLU A 61 -10.50 8.69 12.39
C GLU A 61 -10.28 9.85 11.43
N ALA A 62 -11.27 10.12 10.57
CA ALA A 62 -11.21 11.15 9.54
C ALA A 62 -12.59 11.73 9.30
N HIS A 63 -12.71 13.06 9.40
CA HIS A 63 -13.96 13.78 9.07
C HIS A 63 -15.22 13.20 9.76
N GLY A 64 -15.09 12.72 11.01
CA GLY A 64 -16.19 12.10 11.78
C GLY A 64 -16.49 10.64 11.43
N VAL A 65 -15.69 10.04 10.53
CA VAL A 65 -15.74 8.63 10.18
C VAL A 65 -14.58 7.91 10.84
N ARG A 66 -14.86 6.80 11.53
CA ARG A 66 -13.85 5.90 12.10
C ARG A 66 -13.80 4.60 11.31
N TYR A 67 -12.64 4.27 10.78
CA TYR A 67 -12.37 3.02 10.05
C TYR A 67 -11.68 2.03 10.98
N LEU A 68 -12.23 0.81 11.06
CA LEU A 68 -11.65 -0.31 11.77
C LEU A 68 -10.93 -1.22 10.78
N ILE A 69 -9.62 -1.36 10.95
CA ILE A 69 -8.74 -2.14 10.08
C ILE A 69 -8.09 -3.24 10.91
N GLU A 70 -8.26 -4.49 10.50
CA GLU A 70 -7.64 -5.66 11.12
C GLU A 70 -6.70 -6.32 10.12
N ASN A 71 -5.42 -6.49 10.50
CA ASN A 71 -4.39 -7.13 9.67
C ASN A 71 -4.30 -6.55 8.24
N GLY A 72 -4.51 -5.24 8.11
CA GLY A 72 -4.50 -4.53 6.82
C GLY A 72 -5.79 -4.63 6.01
N VAL A 73 -6.86 -5.21 6.56
CA VAL A 73 -8.19 -5.31 5.92
C VAL A 73 -9.17 -4.40 6.64
N LEU A 74 -9.94 -3.59 5.89
CA LEU A 74 -11.04 -2.82 6.45
C LEU A 74 -12.17 -3.78 6.86
N VAL A 75 -12.47 -3.87 8.15
CA VAL A 75 -13.52 -4.75 8.70
C VAL A 75 -14.75 -3.99 9.19
N GLY A 76 -14.65 -2.66 9.38
CA GLY A 76 -15.76 -1.86 9.84
C GLY A 76 -15.60 -0.37 9.56
N THR A 77 -16.73 0.32 9.41
CA THR A 77 -16.78 1.78 9.31
C THR A 77 -17.81 2.29 10.30
N GLN A 78 -17.47 3.31 11.08
CA GLN A 78 -18.33 3.98 12.04
C GLN A 78 -18.52 5.44 11.64
N ILE A 79 -19.74 5.95 11.71
CA ILE A 79 -20.04 7.38 11.56
C ILE A 79 -20.78 7.83 12.82
N ASP A 80 -20.30 8.89 13.47
CA ASP A 80 -20.89 9.43 14.70
C ASP A 80 -21.08 8.38 15.82
N GLY A 81 -20.22 7.36 15.85
CA GLY A 81 -20.25 6.25 16.81
C GLY A 81 -21.20 5.11 16.45
N GLU A 82 -21.93 5.20 15.34
CA GLU A 82 -22.75 4.10 14.81
C GLU A 82 -21.98 3.30 13.76
N ASN A 83 -21.97 1.97 13.89
CA ASN A 83 -21.41 1.09 12.86
C ASN A 83 -22.30 1.13 11.60
N ILE A 84 -21.69 1.42 10.46
CA ILE A 84 -22.30 1.20 9.15
C ILE A 84 -22.09 -0.26 8.79
N ASP A 85 -23.14 -1.06 8.98
CA ASP A 85 -23.23 -2.41 8.45
C ASP A 85 -24.04 -2.40 7.15
N SER A 86 -23.91 -3.48 6.38
CA SER A 86 -24.72 -3.86 5.22
C SER A 86 -26.23 -3.77 5.48
N SER A 87 -26.68 -3.80 6.75
CA SER A 87 -28.07 -3.59 7.15
C SER A 87 -28.52 -2.12 7.15
N THR A 88 -27.57 -1.18 7.24
CA THR A 88 -27.81 0.27 7.23
C THR A 88 -27.69 0.88 5.84
N VAL A 89 -26.97 0.22 4.95
CA VAL A 89 -26.94 0.53 3.52
C VAL A 89 -28.03 -0.28 2.84
N ALA A 90 -28.96 0.37 2.15
CA ALA A 90 -29.94 -0.33 1.30
C ALA A 90 -29.23 -0.92 0.09
N ILE A 91 -28.51 -2.03 0.28
CA ILE A 91 -27.91 -2.80 -0.81
C ILE A 91 -29.08 -3.49 -1.52
N PRO A 92 -29.31 -3.23 -2.83
CA PRO A 92 -30.34 -3.94 -3.57
C PRO A 92 -30.11 -5.44 -3.40
N GLU A 93 -31.15 -6.19 -3.02
CA GLU A 93 -31.06 -7.65 -2.95
C GLU A 93 -30.54 -8.18 -4.28
N LEU A 94 -29.30 -8.70 -4.25
CA LEU A 94 -28.69 -9.35 -5.39
C LEU A 94 -29.46 -10.66 -5.58
N LYS A 95 -30.26 -10.74 -6.65
CA LYS A 95 -31.08 -11.92 -6.99
C LYS A 95 -30.27 -13.12 -7.49
N PHE A 96 -28.97 -13.12 -7.21
CA PHE A 96 -27.98 -14.05 -7.73
C PHE A 96 -26.92 -14.24 -6.65
N ASP A 97 -26.41 -15.46 -6.52
CA ASP A 97 -25.32 -15.74 -5.60
C ASP A 97 -24.10 -14.94 -6.06
N MET A 98 -23.56 -14.10 -5.17
CA MET A 98 -22.35 -13.32 -5.48
C MET A 98 -21.19 -14.23 -5.87
N ARG A 99 -21.12 -15.47 -5.40
CA ARG A 99 -20.08 -16.43 -5.80
C ARG A 99 -20.23 -16.93 -7.24
N GLU A 100 -21.43 -16.85 -7.82
CA GLU A 100 -21.68 -17.18 -9.22
C GLU A 100 -21.26 -16.04 -10.17
N ILE A 101 -21.27 -14.80 -9.68
CA ILE A 101 -20.93 -13.59 -10.45
C ILE A 101 -19.48 -13.16 -10.22
N ILE A 102 -19.03 -13.17 -8.97
CA ILE A 102 -17.65 -12.96 -8.56
C ILE A 102 -16.91 -14.26 -8.86
N LYS A 103 -16.56 -14.44 -10.13
CA LYS A 103 -15.39 -15.24 -10.45
C LYS A 103 -14.21 -14.45 -9.90
N MET A 104 -13.50 -14.98 -8.90
CA MET A 104 -12.15 -14.48 -8.64
C MET A 104 -11.45 -14.45 -9.99
N PRO A 105 -10.94 -13.30 -10.44
CA PRO A 105 -10.02 -13.30 -11.54
C PRO A 105 -8.86 -14.17 -11.06
N ILE A 106 -8.73 -15.36 -11.63
CA ILE A 106 -7.62 -16.27 -11.32
C ILE A 106 -6.27 -15.57 -11.66
N ASP A 107 -6.37 -14.45 -12.40
CA ASP A 107 -5.30 -13.55 -12.83
C ASP A 107 -5.40 -12.13 -12.24
N GLU A 108 -6.05 -11.89 -11.09
CA GLU A 108 -5.90 -10.59 -10.42
C GLU A 108 -4.43 -10.45 -10.04
N SER A 109 -3.73 -9.55 -10.73
CA SER A 109 -2.28 -9.49 -10.58
C SER A 109 -1.99 -9.06 -9.13
N PRO A 110 -0.95 -9.59 -8.46
CA PRO A 110 -0.56 -9.15 -7.13
C PRO A 110 -0.42 -7.62 -6.99
N THR A 111 -0.26 -6.92 -8.11
CA THR A 111 -0.25 -5.47 -8.26
C THR A 111 -1.58 -4.80 -7.92
N GLU A 112 -2.73 -5.38 -8.27
CA GLU A 112 -4.05 -4.75 -8.03
C GLU A 112 -4.40 -4.79 -6.55
N THR A 113 -4.18 -5.93 -5.89
CA THR A 113 -4.28 -6.02 -4.42
C THR A 113 -3.26 -5.12 -3.72
N LEU A 114 -2.05 -4.99 -4.26
CA LEU A 114 -1.04 -4.06 -3.74
C LEU A 114 -1.53 -2.61 -3.89
N ASP A 115 -2.14 -2.23 -5.01
CA ASP A 115 -2.62 -0.88 -5.28
C ASP A 115 -3.76 -0.47 -4.33
N GLU A 116 -4.65 -1.38 -3.97
CA GLU A 116 -5.69 -1.14 -2.96
C GLU A 116 -5.09 -0.92 -1.57
N VAL A 117 -4.16 -1.78 -1.15
CA VAL A 117 -3.43 -1.61 0.13
C VAL A 117 -2.64 -0.29 0.14
N MET A 118 -2.09 0.12 -1.01
CA MET A 118 -1.37 1.38 -1.16
C MET A 118 -2.27 2.61 -1.10
N CYS A 119 -3.50 2.52 -1.63
CA CYS A 119 -4.50 3.58 -1.49
C CYS A 119 -4.86 3.79 -0.01
N LEU A 120 -5.04 2.70 0.75
CA LEU A 120 -5.30 2.77 2.18
C LEU A 120 -4.10 3.33 2.96
N ALA A 121 -2.87 2.89 2.67
CA ALA A 121 -1.66 3.40 3.31
C ALA A 121 -1.50 4.92 3.14
N ARG A 122 -1.74 5.45 1.93
CA ARG A 122 -1.73 6.90 1.66
C ARG A 122 -2.81 7.65 2.43
N LEU A 123 -3.99 7.05 2.54
CA LEU A 123 -5.09 7.62 3.31
C LEU A 123 -4.68 7.73 4.79
N VAL A 124 -4.11 6.67 5.38
CA VAL A 124 -3.61 6.67 6.76
C VAL A 124 -2.62 7.82 7.00
N GLU A 125 -1.64 7.99 6.12
CA GLU A 125 -0.64 9.07 6.22
C GLU A 125 -1.28 10.46 6.15
N SER A 126 -2.25 10.65 5.25
CA SER A 126 -2.92 11.94 5.08
C SER A 126 -3.81 12.34 6.28
N LEU A 127 -4.17 11.37 7.11
CA LEU A 127 -5.07 11.53 8.25
C LEU A 127 -4.33 11.60 9.59
N GLN A 128 -3.02 11.30 9.61
CA GLN A 128 -2.20 11.49 10.80
C GLN A 128 -2.00 12.99 11.04
N PRO A 129 -2.31 13.52 12.24
CA PRO A 129 -2.10 14.93 12.54
C PRO A 129 -0.61 15.26 12.51
N THR A 130 -0.22 16.26 11.72
CA THR A 130 1.15 16.80 11.71
C THR A 130 1.44 17.39 13.09
N GLU A 131 2.19 16.70 13.93
CA GLU A 131 2.74 17.33 15.14
C GLU A 131 3.71 18.43 14.71
N GLN A 132 3.31 19.69 14.98
CA GLN A 132 4.16 20.89 14.96
C GLN A 132 4.65 21.20 16.37
#